data_AF-A0A7W7QP95-F1
#
_entry.id   AF-A0A7W7QP95-F1
#
_cell.length_a   1.000
_cell.length_b   1.000
_cell.length_c   1.000
_cell.angle_alpha   90.00
_cell.angle_beta   90.00
_cell.angle_gamma   90.00
#
_symmetry.space_group_name_H-M   'P 1'
#
loop_
_entity.id
_entity.type
_entity.pdbx_description
1 polymer ?
#
loop_
_entity_poly.entity_id
_entity_poly.type
_entity_poly.pdbx_seq_one_letter_code
_entity_poly.pdbx_strand_id
1 'polypeptide(L)'
;MSDLRDRAGEIAGIVAERLTDLDRVRRAIDDAATLAPGGPEERVYQDLSLTMGYPGVVLLFAELGREKAAHRETAHRLLAEAVTRPHPPTGGSLYIGLASLAFATRTAAGPGEYRSLIDPLDHYVTDLVEQRTRVWHGRLDDDPKHVAGSMGLYDVISGLSGLGRYLLMLAASGGDDGVLRDVLRYLVALTGTGEVAGRAVPRWWVAGGPRLDIPDDPVYRDGHANVGVAHGIAGPLALLALAWRAGVRVPGQREAMERVVAWLLDWRCPDAAGVCWPDTVTFEQHLGGERPTPGCVPTWCYGLPGIARSIQLAGLALDRRDWREAALDAMRSLLNRPTDGWTLASPSVCHGSAGLLRIAMRVAADSEGDTTAGDIADLAAERTVELFDPGFEVGFRYLVPPPKRYLESAGMLDGAAGTALALYGYATGDLTDSRWDAALLMA
;
A
#
# COMPACT_ATOMS: atom_id res chain seq x y z
N MET A 1 -21.40 -7.99 -17.63
CA MET A 1 -20.47 -8.73 -16.75
C MET A 1 -19.51 -9.64 -17.52
N SER A 2 -19.95 -10.65 -18.30
CA SER A 2 -19.00 -11.50 -19.09
C SER A 2 -18.10 -10.67 -20.00
N ASP A 3 -18.70 -9.79 -20.81
CA ASP A 3 -17.98 -8.92 -21.76
C ASP A 3 -16.91 -8.02 -21.08
N LEU A 4 -17.20 -7.50 -19.88
CA LEU A 4 -16.27 -6.66 -19.13
C LEU A 4 -15.10 -7.47 -18.55
N ARG A 5 -15.36 -8.67 -18.03
CA ARG A 5 -14.30 -9.56 -17.53
C ARG A 5 -13.42 -10.07 -18.67
N ASP A 6 -14.02 -10.44 -19.79
CA ASP A 6 -13.30 -10.85 -21.00
C ASP A 6 -12.40 -9.71 -21.50
N ARG A 7 -12.93 -8.48 -21.54
CA ARG A 7 -12.16 -7.28 -21.92
C ARG A 7 -11.03 -6.97 -20.93
N ALA A 8 -11.27 -7.08 -19.62
CA ALA A 8 -10.24 -6.90 -18.61
C ALA A 8 -9.09 -7.91 -18.78
N GLY A 9 -9.42 -9.18 -19.06
CA GLY A 9 -8.44 -10.23 -19.34
C GLY A 9 -7.63 -9.97 -20.61
N GLU A 10 -8.29 -9.52 -21.68
CA GLU A 10 -7.63 -9.14 -22.94
C GLU A 10 -6.61 -8.01 -22.71
N ILE A 11 -7.03 -6.93 -22.02
CA ILE A 11 -6.15 -5.79 -21.73
C ILE A 11 -4.96 -6.22 -20.86
N ALA A 12 -5.20 -7.01 -19.80
CA ALA A 12 -4.13 -7.53 -18.97
C ALA A 12 -3.12 -8.36 -19.78
N GLY A 13 -3.62 -9.18 -20.73
CA GLY A 13 -2.80 -9.94 -21.67
C GLY A 13 -1.95 -9.06 -22.58
N ILE A 14 -2.53 -8.01 -23.17
CA ILE A 14 -1.81 -7.06 -24.03
C ILE A 14 -0.70 -6.35 -23.25
N VAL A 15 -0.99 -5.88 -22.04
CA VAL A 15 0.01 -5.21 -21.19
C VAL A 15 1.12 -6.18 -20.80
N ALA A 16 0.77 -7.42 -20.41
CA ALA A 16 1.75 -8.45 -20.09
C ALA A 16 2.66 -8.76 -21.27
N GLU A 17 2.12 -8.89 -22.49
CA GLU A 17 2.91 -9.11 -23.71
C GLU A 17 3.93 -7.97 -23.92
N ARG A 18 3.50 -6.72 -23.77
CA ARG A 18 4.37 -5.54 -23.90
C ARG A 18 5.48 -5.51 -22.86
N LEU A 19 5.19 -5.92 -21.62
CA LEU A 19 6.16 -5.96 -20.53
C LEU A 19 7.12 -7.17 -20.59
N THR A 20 7.00 -8.05 -21.59
CA THR A 20 8.02 -9.10 -21.83
C THR A 20 9.30 -8.57 -22.49
N ASP A 21 9.24 -7.38 -23.09
CA ASP A 21 10.33 -6.65 -23.71
C ASP A 21 11.08 -5.80 -22.65
N LEU A 22 12.28 -6.23 -22.30
CA LEU A 22 13.11 -5.57 -21.27
C LEU A 22 13.52 -4.15 -21.66
N ASP A 23 13.75 -3.88 -22.94
CA ASP A 23 14.12 -2.53 -23.38
C ASP A 23 12.94 -1.57 -23.21
N ARG A 24 11.72 -2.06 -23.44
CA ARG A 24 10.50 -1.30 -23.16
C ARG A 24 10.30 -1.06 -21.67
N VAL A 25 10.46 -2.10 -20.86
CA VAL A 25 10.38 -1.96 -19.39
C VAL A 25 11.38 -0.91 -18.90
N ARG A 26 12.63 -0.97 -19.38
CA ARG A 26 13.66 -0.01 -19.02
C ARG A 26 13.29 1.43 -19.41
N ARG A 27 12.82 1.67 -20.64
CA ARG A 27 12.38 3.02 -21.06
C ARG A 27 11.25 3.55 -20.19
N ALA A 28 10.26 2.73 -19.87
CA ALA A 28 9.14 3.13 -19.02
C ALA A 28 9.59 3.43 -17.57
N ILE A 29 10.59 2.70 -17.05
CA ILE A 29 11.21 3.00 -15.75
C ILE A 29 11.94 4.36 -15.81
N ASP A 30 12.79 4.55 -16.82
CA ASP A 30 13.59 5.76 -17.00
C ASP A 30 12.69 7.01 -17.11
N ASP A 31 11.64 6.94 -17.93
CA ASP A 31 10.66 8.01 -18.12
C ASP A 31 9.96 8.37 -16.82
N ALA A 32 9.45 7.37 -16.09
CA ALA A 32 8.76 7.57 -14.84
C ALA A 32 9.70 8.14 -13.75
N ALA A 33 10.95 7.66 -13.70
CA ALA A 33 11.95 8.12 -12.73
C ALA A 33 12.30 9.60 -12.91
N THR A 34 12.02 10.20 -14.08
CA THR A 34 12.22 11.64 -14.29
C THR A 34 11.41 12.55 -13.37
N LEU A 35 10.39 12.00 -12.68
CA LEU A 35 9.53 12.74 -11.75
C LEU A 35 9.47 12.10 -10.35
N ALA A 36 10.35 11.13 -10.04
CA ALA A 36 10.39 10.53 -8.71
C ALA A 36 10.65 11.59 -7.62
N PRO A 37 9.94 11.52 -6.47
CA PRO A 37 10.26 12.34 -5.30
C PRO A 37 11.71 12.10 -4.84
N GLY A 38 12.35 13.09 -4.22
CA GLY A 38 13.71 12.94 -3.65
C GLY A 38 14.87 13.45 -4.50
N GLY A 39 14.59 14.03 -5.68
CA GLY A 39 15.63 14.64 -6.52
C GLY A 39 16.51 13.62 -7.25
N PRO A 40 17.58 14.06 -7.94
CA PRO A 40 18.37 13.21 -8.83
C PRO A 40 19.02 12.00 -8.16
N GLU A 41 19.34 12.07 -6.86
CA GLU A 41 20.05 11.01 -6.13
C GLU A 41 19.14 9.81 -5.81
N GLU A 42 17.86 10.05 -5.48
CA GLU A 42 16.90 8.97 -5.21
C GLU A 42 16.38 8.28 -6.48
N ARG A 43 16.48 8.96 -7.64
CA ARG A 43 16.09 8.38 -8.95
C ARG A 43 16.86 7.12 -9.29
N VAL A 44 18.13 7.08 -8.92
CA VAL A 44 19.05 5.99 -9.25
C VAL A 44 18.56 4.66 -8.66
N TYR A 45 17.75 4.69 -7.60
CA TYR A 45 17.23 3.51 -6.93
C TYR A 45 15.83 3.09 -7.38
N GLN A 46 15.17 3.86 -8.26
CA GLN A 46 13.79 3.59 -8.68
C GLN A 46 13.68 2.34 -9.55
N ASP A 47 14.74 1.95 -10.25
CA ASP A 47 14.86 0.66 -10.95
C ASP A 47 14.62 -0.52 -10.01
N LEU A 48 15.05 -0.39 -8.75
CA LEU A 48 14.93 -1.39 -7.70
C LEU A 48 13.75 -1.04 -6.77
N SER A 49 12.56 -0.82 -7.33
CA SER A 49 11.36 -0.48 -6.57
C SER A 49 10.15 -1.32 -6.97
N LEU A 50 9.22 -1.50 -6.02
CA LEU A 50 7.87 -1.98 -6.34
C LEU A 50 7.04 -0.92 -7.07
N THR A 51 7.39 0.37 -6.87
CA THR A 51 6.59 1.49 -7.36
C THR A 51 6.57 1.56 -8.88
N MET A 52 7.75 1.57 -9.47
CA MET A 52 7.95 1.79 -10.89
C MET A 52 8.98 0.85 -11.53
N GLY A 53 9.82 0.21 -10.71
CA GLY A 53 10.98 -0.59 -11.16
C GLY A 53 10.71 -2.05 -11.47
N TYR A 54 11.81 -2.79 -11.72
CA TYR A 54 11.79 -4.21 -12.08
C TYR A 54 11.07 -5.09 -11.05
N PRO A 55 11.28 -4.94 -9.71
CA PRO A 55 10.54 -5.71 -8.72
C PRO A 55 9.02 -5.61 -8.88
N GLY A 56 8.49 -4.42 -9.22
CA GLY A 56 7.06 -4.25 -9.47
C GLY A 56 6.57 -5.02 -10.70
N VAL A 57 7.35 -5.04 -11.79
CA VAL A 57 7.02 -5.80 -13.01
C VAL A 57 7.10 -7.30 -12.78
N VAL A 58 8.07 -7.77 -11.98
CA VAL A 58 8.19 -9.19 -11.60
C VAL A 58 6.90 -9.72 -10.99
N LEU A 59 6.18 -8.92 -10.19
CA LEU A 59 4.92 -9.35 -9.58
C LEU A 59 3.86 -9.76 -10.60
N LEU A 60 3.76 -9.05 -11.73
CA LEU A 60 2.83 -9.42 -12.81
C LEU A 60 3.19 -10.81 -13.37
N PHE A 61 4.47 -11.04 -13.64
CA PHE A 61 4.91 -12.31 -14.21
C PHE A 61 5.01 -13.44 -13.20
N ALA A 62 5.12 -13.14 -11.91
CA ALA A 62 4.93 -14.10 -10.84
C ALA A 62 3.50 -14.65 -10.84
N GLU A 63 2.50 -13.77 -10.99
CA GLU A 63 1.09 -14.16 -11.08
C GLU A 63 0.82 -14.99 -12.33
N LEU A 64 1.11 -14.42 -13.51
CA LEU A 64 0.85 -15.08 -14.79
C LEU A 64 1.69 -16.35 -15.00
N GLY A 65 2.85 -16.41 -14.34
CA GLY A 65 3.77 -17.54 -14.35
C GLY A 65 3.24 -18.79 -13.67
N ARG A 66 2.19 -18.68 -12.85
CA ARG A 66 1.52 -19.83 -12.24
C ARG A 66 0.91 -20.77 -13.28
N GLU A 67 0.44 -20.20 -14.39
CA GLU A 67 -0.22 -20.95 -15.47
C GLU A 67 0.70 -21.19 -16.66
N LYS A 68 1.64 -20.27 -16.95
CA LYS A 68 2.46 -20.32 -18.17
C LYS A 68 3.96 -20.21 -17.88
N ALA A 69 4.72 -21.22 -18.29
CA ALA A 69 6.17 -21.27 -18.12
C ALA A 69 6.91 -20.07 -18.74
N ALA A 70 6.47 -19.57 -19.90
CA ALA A 70 7.08 -18.41 -20.55
C ALA A 70 7.01 -17.11 -19.70
N HIS A 71 5.98 -16.96 -18.87
CA HIS A 71 5.91 -15.83 -17.93
C HIS A 71 6.88 -16.02 -16.77
N ARG A 72 7.11 -17.25 -16.30
CA ARG A 72 8.16 -17.53 -15.31
C ARG A 72 9.56 -17.21 -15.82
N GLU A 73 9.84 -17.52 -17.09
CA GLU A 73 11.11 -17.14 -17.74
C GLU A 73 11.27 -15.62 -17.81
N THR A 74 10.19 -14.88 -18.10
CA THR A 74 10.21 -13.42 -18.06
C THR A 74 10.44 -12.87 -16.64
N ALA A 75 9.77 -13.43 -15.62
CA ALA A 75 10.03 -13.08 -14.23
C ALA A 75 11.50 -13.30 -13.85
N HIS A 76 12.09 -14.42 -14.28
CA HIS A 76 13.50 -14.72 -14.05
C HIS A 76 14.44 -13.69 -14.71
N ARG A 77 14.18 -13.31 -15.97
CA ARG A 77 14.98 -12.28 -16.68
C ARG A 77 14.90 -10.92 -15.98
N LEU A 78 13.72 -10.52 -15.53
CA LEU A 78 13.53 -9.26 -14.78
C LEU A 78 14.24 -9.29 -13.42
N LEU A 79 14.19 -10.42 -12.70
CA LEU A 79 14.95 -10.60 -11.45
C LEU A 79 16.46 -10.52 -11.70
N ALA A 80 16.95 -11.12 -12.79
CA ALA A 80 18.35 -11.06 -13.18
C ALA A 80 18.81 -9.63 -13.51
N GLU A 81 17.94 -8.80 -14.07
CA GLU A 81 18.22 -7.37 -14.28
C GLU A 81 18.17 -6.58 -12.96
N ALA A 82 17.21 -6.89 -12.09
CA ALA A 82 17.01 -6.23 -10.80
C ALA A 82 18.20 -6.41 -9.84
N VAL A 83 18.82 -7.60 -9.79
CA VAL A 83 19.96 -7.87 -8.89
C VAL A 83 21.20 -7.04 -9.24
N THR A 84 21.30 -6.47 -10.44
CA THR A 84 22.43 -5.62 -10.82
C THR A 84 22.18 -4.14 -10.59
N ARG A 85 20.99 -3.77 -10.08
CA ARG A 85 20.62 -2.38 -9.81
C ARG A 85 21.20 -1.89 -8.50
N PRO A 86 21.54 -0.60 -8.38
CA PRO A 86 22.01 -0.03 -7.13
C PRO A 86 20.88 -0.01 -6.08
N HIS A 87 21.26 -0.05 -4.79
CA HIS A 87 20.32 0.07 -3.68
C HIS A 87 20.71 1.25 -2.75
N PRO A 88 19.75 1.86 -2.02
CA PRO A 88 20.02 2.99 -1.14
C PRO A 88 20.95 2.65 0.04
N PRO A 89 22.03 3.41 0.31
CA PRO A 89 22.99 3.09 1.37
C PRO A 89 22.38 3.07 2.79
N THR A 90 21.20 3.65 2.97
CA THR A 90 20.47 3.76 4.25
C THR A 90 19.52 2.60 4.53
N GLY A 91 19.44 1.59 3.66
CA GLY A 91 18.64 0.38 3.91
C GLY A 91 17.37 0.22 3.07
N GLY A 92 16.88 1.29 2.43
CA GLY A 92 15.66 1.24 1.61
C GLY A 92 14.37 0.97 2.42
N SER A 93 13.34 0.41 1.79
CA SER A 93 12.05 0.04 2.38
C SER A 93 11.42 -1.12 1.61
N LEU A 94 10.23 -1.59 1.99
CA LEU A 94 9.51 -2.58 1.19
C LEU A 94 9.34 -2.13 -0.27
N TYR A 95 9.14 -0.84 -0.51
CA TYR A 95 8.87 -0.30 -1.84
C TYR A 95 10.13 0.09 -2.61
N ILE A 96 11.30 0.19 -1.97
CA ILE A 96 12.55 0.58 -2.64
C ILE A 96 13.78 -0.13 -2.07
N GLY A 97 14.69 -0.57 -2.95
CA GLY A 97 15.92 -1.24 -2.58
C GLY A 97 15.76 -2.75 -2.36
N LEU A 98 16.67 -3.34 -1.58
CA LEU A 98 16.78 -4.80 -1.48
C LEU A 98 15.55 -5.49 -0.88
N ALA A 99 14.79 -4.83 0.00
CA ALA A 99 13.54 -5.41 0.52
C ALA A 99 12.45 -5.54 -0.57
N SER A 100 12.41 -4.62 -1.55
CA SER A 100 11.51 -4.74 -2.70
C SER A 100 11.88 -5.94 -3.58
N LEU A 101 13.18 -6.14 -3.81
CA LEU A 101 13.71 -7.31 -4.53
C LEU A 101 13.40 -8.59 -3.77
N ALA A 102 13.54 -8.58 -2.45
CA ALA A 102 13.24 -9.73 -1.60
C ALA A 102 11.76 -10.14 -1.72
N PHE A 103 10.87 -9.16 -1.61
CA PHE A 103 9.43 -9.34 -1.77
C PHE A 103 9.08 -9.91 -3.15
N ALA A 104 9.60 -9.31 -4.23
CA ALA A 104 9.34 -9.76 -5.60
C ALA A 104 9.90 -11.17 -5.86
N THR A 105 11.12 -11.44 -5.40
CA THR A 105 11.77 -12.76 -5.55
C THR A 105 10.95 -13.84 -4.86
N ARG A 106 10.52 -13.61 -3.61
CA ARG A 106 9.68 -14.57 -2.88
C ARG A 106 8.32 -14.78 -3.53
N THR A 107 7.74 -13.72 -4.08
CA THR A 107 6.46 -13.80 -4.79
C THR A 107 6.57 -14.65 -6.07
N ALA A 108 7.71 -14.56 -6.78
CA ALA A 108 7.97 -15.33 -7.99
C ALA A 108 8.48 -16.76 -7.75
N ALA A 109 9.03 -17.05 -6.57
CA ALA A 109 9.71 -18.30 -6.29
C ALA A 109 8.74 -19.49 -6.14
N GLY A 110 9.02 -20.58 -6.86
CA GLY A 110 8.48 -21.89 -6.52
C GLY A 110 9.22 -22.53 -5.32
N PRO A 111 8.74 -23.68 -4.81
CA PRO A 111 9.41 -24.39 -3.74
C PRO A 111 10.90 -24.67 -4.03
N GLY A 112 11.78 -24.10 -3.21
CA GLY A 112 13.24 -24.29 -3.31
C GLY A 112 13.96 -23.43 -4.35
N GLU A 113 13.24 -22.61 -5.12
CA GLU A 113 13.83 -21.73 -6.12
C GLU A 113 14.42 -20.47 -5.49
N TYR A 114 15.41 -19.88 -6.17
CA TYR A 114 16.08 -18.63 -5.77
C TYR A 114 16.64 -18.59 -4.35
N ARG A 115 16.82 -19.73 -3.66
CA ARG A 115 17.33 -19.78 -2.27
C ARG A 115 18.63 -19.00 -2.07
N SER A 116 19.57 -19.09 -3.01
CA SER A 116 20.83 -18.36 -2.95
C SER A 116 20.67 -16.82 -3.01
N LEU A 117 19.53 -16.34 -3.48
CA LEU A 117 19.15 -14.92 -3.48
C LEU A 117 18.24 -14.58 -2.30
N ILE A 118 17.26 -15.43 -1.98
CA ILE A 118 16.29 -15.19 -0.90
C ILE A 118 16.98 -15.20 0.46
N ASP A 119 17.84 -16.19 0.75
CA ASP A 119 18.47 -16.34 2.07
C ASP A 119 19.25 -15.07 2.49
N PRO A 120 20.15 -14.48 1.68
CA PRO A 120 20.83 -13.24 2.08
C PRO A 120 19.90 -12.02 2.12
N LEU A 121 18.85 -11.96 1.28
CA LEU A 121 17.87 -10.88 1.33
C LEU A 121 17.00 -10.93 2.59
N ASP A 122 16.60 -12.13 3.03
CA ASP A 122 15.85 -12.35 4.27
C ASP A 122 16.66 -11.85 5.48
N HIS A 123 17.94 -12.20 5.56
CA HIS A 123 18.85 -11.69 6.60
C HIS A 123 18.97 -10.17 6.55
N TYR A 124 19.20 -9.61 5.35
CA TYR A 124 19.31 -8.17 5.17
C TYR A 124 18.07 -7.40 5.68
N VAL A 125 16.87 -7.86 5.32
CA VAL A 125 15.62 -7.21 5.75
C VAL A 125 15.44 -7.34 7.26
N THR A 126 15.79 -8.49 7.83
CA THR A 126 15.74 -8.73 9.27
C THR A 126 16.66 -7.76 10.02
N ASP A 127 17.93 -7.66 9.63
CA ASP A 127 18.92 -6.75 10.23
C ASP A 127 18.48 -5.27 10.14
N LEU A 128 17.95 -4.88 8.98
CA LEU A 128 17.42 -3.53 8.75
C LEU A 128 16.28 -3.19 9.72
N VAL A 129 15.35 -4.13 9.91
CA VAL A 129 14.20 -3.96 10.80
C VAL A 129 14.65 -3.90 12.26
N GLU A 130 15.57 -4.75 12.67
CA GLU A 130 16.13 -4.73 14.03
C GLU A 130 16.82 -3.40 14.33
N GLN A 131 17.61 -2.87 13.38
CA GLN A 131 18.26 -1.57 13.54
C GLN A 131 17.23 -0.44 13.73
N ARG A 132 16.22 -0.37 12.87
CA ARG A 132 15.17 0.67 12.93
C ARG A 132 14.33 0.57 14.19
N THR A 133 13.96 -0.64 14.58
CA THR A 133 13.15 -0.89 15.78
C THR A 133 13.91 -0.52 17.05
N ARG A 134 15.23 -0.78 17.12
CA ARG A 134 16.08 -0.33 18.24
C ARG A 134 16.15 1.18 18.38
N VAL A 135 16.31 1.90 17.26
CA VAL A 135 16.33 3.38 17.26
C VAL A 135 15.05 3.93 17.86
N TRP A 136 13.90 3.36 17.51
CA TRP A 136 12.64 3.83 18.04
C TRP A 136 12.46 3.53 19.53
N HIS A 137 12.75 2.31 19.97
CA HIS A 137 12.63 1.95 21.39
C HIS A 137 13.52 2.84 22.26
N GLY A 138 14.76 3.13 21.82
CA GLY A 138 15.64 4.07 22.52
C GLY A 138 15.04 5.46 22.69
N ARG A 139 14.35 5.99 21.66
CA ARG A 139 13.66 7.31 21.77
C ARG A 139 12.54 7.31 22.81
N LEU A 140 11.81 6.21 22.94
CA LEU A 140 10.74 6.08 23.95
C LEU A 140 11.29 5.87 25.36
N ASP A 141 12.42 5.18 25.49
CA ASP A 141 13.10 4.97 26.78
C ASP A 141 13.68 6.30 27.30
N ASP A 142 14.19 7.15 26.40
CA ASP A 142 14.71 8.49 26.73
C ASP A 142 13.60 9.49 27.09
N ASP A 143 12.48 9.47 26.34
CA ASP A 143 11.32 10.32 26.60
C ASP A 143 10.00 9.56 26.33
N PRO A 144 9.22 9.20 27.38
CA PRO A 144 7.95 8.50 27.19
C PRO A 144 6.88 9.35 26.48
N LYS A 145 7.12 10.66 26.29
CA LYS A 145 6.23 11.58 25.56
C LYS A 145 6.59 11.72 24.09
N HIS A 146 7.64 11.04 23.61
CA HIS A 146 8.10 11.15 22.23
C HIS A 146 6.99 10.76 21.22
N VAL A 147 6.93 11.52 20.12
CA VAL A 147 6.08 11.25 18.95
C VAL A 147 6.92 10.77 17.78
N ALA A 148 6.30 10.16 16.76
CA ALA A 148 7.00 9.61 15.60
C ALA A 148 7.91 10.66 14.95
N GLY A 149 7.39 11.86 14.76
CA GLY A 149 8.09 12.97 14.11
C GLY A 149 8.24 12.77 12.60
N SER A 150 8.27 11.53 12.11
CA SER A 150 8.28 11.18 10.69
C SER A 150 7.43 9.93 10.43
N MET A 151 6.64 9.97 9.36
CA MET A 151 5.85 8.83 8.90
C MET A 151 6.71 7.61 8.52
N GLY A 152 7.94 7.85 8.03
CA GLY A 152 8.85 6.76 7.63
C GLY A 152 9.40 5.91 8.76
N LEU A 153 9.01 6.19 10.01
CA LEU A 153 9.27 5.28 11.13
C LEU A 153 8.23 4.17 11.23
N TYR A 154 6.99 4.41 10.81
CA TYR A 154 5.90 3.46 11.01
C TYR A 154 5.17 3.04 9.73
N ASP A 155 5.23 3.83 8.67
CA ASP A 155 4.32 3.68 7.54
C ASP A 155 4.57 2.44 6.66
N VAL A 156 3.74 2.30 5.63
CA VAL A 156 3.73 1.16 4.72
C VAL A 156 4.76 1.32 3.60
N ILE A 157 4.90 2.54 3.09
CA ILE A 157 5.76 2.81 1.93
C ILE A 157 7.25 2.79 2.31
N SER A 158 7.62 3.42 3.41
CA SER A 158 9.01 3.67 3.81
C SER A 158 9.38 3.07 5.17
N GLY A 159 8.39 2.84 6.03
CA GLY A 159 8.56 2.47 7.42
C GLY A 159 8.37 0.99 7.75
N LEU A 160 8.18 0.76 9.04
CA LEU A 160 8.18 -0.59 9.62
C LEU A 160 6.90 -1.39 9.34
N SER A 161 5.79 -0.76 8.95
CA SER A 161 4.59 -1.53 8.58
C SER A 161 4.78 -2.28 7.26
N GLY A 162 5.45 -1.66 6.27
CA GLY A 162 5.79 -2.35 5.02
C GLY A 162 6.77 -3.49 5.25
N LEU A 163 7.88 -3.22 5.96
CA LEU A 163 8.86 -4.25 6.27
C LEU A 163 8.28 -5.36 7.16
N GLY A 164 7.43 -5.01 8.13
CA GLY A 164 6.69 -5.98 8.95
C GLY A 164 5.77 -6.88 8.12
N ARG A 165 5.20 -6.36 7.02
CA ARG A 165 4.42 -7.19 6.09
C ARG A 165 5.26 -8.22 5.37
N TYR A 166 6.51 -7.90 5.03
CA TYR A 166 7.48 -8.86 4.50
C TYR A 166 7.81 -9.94 5.54
N LEU A 167 8.14 -9.54 6.77
CA LEU A 167 8.44 -10.47 7.86
C LEU A 167 7.26 -11.41 8.17
N LEU A 168 6.02 -10.93 8.01
CA LEU A 168 4.82 -11.78 8.13
C LEU A 168 4.77 -12.88 7.05
N MET A 169 5.30 -12.65 5.85
CA MET A 169 5.46 -13.71 4.83
C MET A 169 6.49 -14.75 5.25
N LEU A 170 7.59 -14.31 5.90
CA LEU A 170 8.62 -15.21 6.41
C LEU A 170 8.04 -16.12 7.50
N ALA A 171 7.35 -15.53 8.47
CA ALA A 171 6.69 -16.27 9.55
C ALA A 171 5.68 -17.30 9.01
N ALA A 172 4.86 -16.91 8.03
CA ALA A 172 3.91 -17.82 7.39
C ALA A 172 4.59 -18.98 6.63
N SER A 173 5.87 -18.84 6.27
CA SER A 173 6.68 -19.87 5.61
C SER A 173 7.50 -20.72 6.61
N GLY A 174 7.26 -20.57 7.91
CA GLY A 174 7.98 -21.29 8.98
C GLY A 174 9.27 -20.61 9.45
N GLY A 175 9.53 -19.36 9.04
CA GLY A 175 10.62 -18.55 9.57
C GLY A 175 10.37 -18.09 11.02
N ASP A 176 11.44 -17.67 11.70
CA ASP A 176 11.34 -17.04 13.03
C ASP A 176 10.52 -15.74 12.95
N ASP A 177 9.61 -15.56 13.89
CA ASP A 177 8.74 -14.38 13.98
C ASP A 177 9.16 -13.42 15.10
N GLY A 178 10.36 -13.58 15.69
CA GLY A 178 10.89 -12.71 16.73
C GLY A 178 10.96 -11.25 16.29
N VAL A 179 11.62 -10.98 15.16
CA VAL A 179 11.75 -9.60 14.64
C VAL A 179 10.40 -9.02 14.22
N LEU A 180 9.47 -9.86 13.71
CA LEU A 180 8.11 -9.41 13.46
C LEU A 180 7.40 -9.01 14.75
N ARG A 181 7.51 -9.80 15.83
CA ARG A 181 6.93 -9.45 17.13
C ARG A 181 7.51 -8.14 17.66
N ASP A 182 8.78 -7.84 17.40
CA ASP A 182 9.42 -6.58 17.79
C ASP A 182 8.79 -5.38 17.06
N VAL A 183 8.54 -5.52 15.75
CA VAL A 183 7.76 -4.54 14.98
C VAL A 183 6.36 -4.37 15.54
N LEU A 184 5.65 -5.47 15.83
CA LEU A 184 4.30 -5.39 16.37
C LEU A 184 4.29 -4.70 17.75
N ARG A 185 5.26 -4.99 18.62
CA ARG A 185 5.43 -4.30 19.93
C ARG A 185 5.67 -2.81 19.75
N TYR A 186 6.50 -2.44 18.78
CA TYR A 186 6.68 -1.04 18.40
C TYR A 186 5.35 -0.40 17.95
N LEU A 187 4.63 -1.01 17.01
CA LEU A 187 3.36 -0.46 16.52
C LEU A 187 2.29 -0.38 17.61
N VAL A 188 2.29 -1.32 18.58
CA VAL A 188 1.44 -1.20 19.78
C VAL A 188 1.81 0.04 20.58
N ALA A 189 3.10 0.27 20.87
CA ALA A 189 3.57 1.45 21.59
C ALA A 189 3.29 2.77 20.84
N LEU A 190 3.30 2.74 19.51
CA LEU A 190 2.96 3.86 18.63
C LEU A 190 1.49 4.30 18.77
N THR A 191 0.57 3.40 19.15
CA THR A 191 -0.84 3.77 19.38
C THR A 191 -1.10 4.47 20.72
N GLY A 192 -0.04 4.73 21.49
CA GLY A 192 -0.11 5.46 22.76
C GLY A 192 -0.22 6.98 22.58
N THR A 193 -0.05 7.69 23.68
CA THR A 193 -0.11 9.17 23.75
C THR A 193 1.30 9.75 23.88
N GLY A 194 1.59 10.76 23.07
CA GLY A 194 2.79 11.59 23.12
C GLY A 194 2.42 13.05 23.40
N GLU A 195 3.40 13.95 23.31
CA GLU A 195 3.20 15.38 23.59
C GLU A 195 3.82 16.26 22.50
N VAL A 196 3.05 17.25 22.03
CA VAL A 196 3.52 18.33 21.15
C VAL A 196 3.00 19.64 21.71
N ALA A 197 3.87 20.65 21.84
CA ALA A 197 3.54 21.96 22.39
C ALA A 197 2.79 21.91 23.74
N GLY A 198 3.15 20.98 24.63
CA GLY A 198 2.51 20.81 25.95
C GLY A 198 1.10 20.22 25.90
N ARG A 199 0.69 19.63 24.77
CA ARG A 199 -0.62 19.00 24.59
C ARG A 199 -0.46 17.53 24.22
N ALA A 200 -1.35 16.71 24.77
CA ALA A 200 -1.42 15.29 24.45
C ALA A 200 -1.87 15.08 22.99
N VAL A 201 -1.10 14.30 22.25
CA VAL A 201 -1.39 13.91 20.86
C VAL A 201 -1.18 12.41 20.70
N PRO A 202 -1.73 11.77 19.66
CA PRO A 202 -1.32 10.42 19.29
C PRO A 202 0.19 10.30 19.04
N ARG A 203 0.84 9.21 19.45
CA ARG A 203 2.30 9.07 19.21
C ARG A 203 2.69 8.93 17.75
N TRP A 204 1.76 8.64 16.83
CA TRP A 204 2.04 8.68 15.39
C TRP A 204 2.01 10.10 14.79
N TRP A 205 2.08 11.14 15.63
CA TRP A 205 2.20 12.53 15.17
C TRP A 205 3.47 12.74 14.34
N VAL A 206 3.33 13.44 13.22
CA VAL A 206 4.40 13.74 12.25
C VAL A 206 4.68 15.23 12.27
N ALA A 207 5.97 15.60 12.16
CA ALA A 207 6.39 17.00 12.05
C ALA A 207 6.40 17.45 10.59
N GLY A 208 6.17 18.75 10.36
CA GLY A 208 6.16 19.35 9.02
C GLY A 208 4.93 19.00 8.19
N GLY A 209 4.90 19.48 6.95
CA GLY A 209 3.82 19.22 6.01
C GLY A 209 3.75 17.77 5.52
N PRO A 210 2.55 17.26 5.15
CA PRO A 210 2.34 15.86 4.72
C PRO A 210 2.90 15.54 3.34
N ARG A 211 3.30 16.56 2.58
CA ARG A 211 3.85 16.41 1.22
C ARG A 211 5.10 17.25 1.07
N LEU A 212 6.05 16.74 0.28
CA LEU A 212 7.35 17.37 0.05
C LEU A 212 7.28 18.75 -0.61
N ASP A 213 6.17 19.07 -1.29
CA ASP A 213 5.94 20.36 -1.96
C ASP A 213 5.32 21.43 -1.06
N ILE A 214 4.89 21.07 0.16
CA ILE A 214 4.34 21.98 1.16
C ILE A 214 4.98 21.78 2.56
N PRO A 215 6.32 21.67 2.67
CA PRO A 215 6.95 21.33 3.95
C PRO A 215 6.75 22.43 5.02
N ASP A 216 6.63 23.68 4.58
CA ASP A 216 6.59 24.89 5.43
C ASP A 216 5.19 25.54 5.50
N ASP A 217 4.13 24.83 5.12
CA ASP A 217 2.77 25.36 5.23
C ASP A 217 2.46 25.62 6.73
N PRO A 218 2.10 26.87 7.12
CA PRO A 218 1.87 27.26 8.50
C PRO A 218 0.83 26.40 9.24
N VAL A 219 -0.12 25.79 8.51
CA VAL A 219 -1.13 24.89 9.09
C VAL A 219 -0.49 23.66 9.75
N TYR A 220 0.70 23.26 9.31
CA TYR A 220 1.44 22.10 9.82
C TYR A 220 2.60 22.46 10.75
N ARG A 221 2.68 23.71 11.24
CA ARG A 221 3.75 24.16 12.15
C ARG A 221 3.92 23.25 13.36
N ASP A 222 2.81 22.82 13.94
CA ASP A 222 2.78 21.92 15.11
C ASP A 222 2.49 20.46 14.69
N GLY A 223 2.68 20.14 13.40
CA GLY A 223 2.54 18.79 12.85
C GLY A 223 1.10 18.33 12.61
N HIS A 224 0.97 17.04 12.29
CA HIS A 224 -0.31 16.39 11.99
C HIS A 224 -0.27 14.88 12.25
N ALA A 225 -1.45 14.26 12.33
CA ALA A 225 -1.62 12.81 12.25
C ALA A 225 -2.09 12.39 10.86
N ASN A 226 -1.40 11.42 10.24
CA ASN A 226 -1.82 10.84 8.96
C ASN A 226 -2.87 9.74 9.17
N VAL A 227 -3.93 9.76 8.37
CA VAL A 227 -5.08 8.85 8.51
C VAL A 227 -4.95 7.62 7.59
N GLY A 228 -4.46 7.84 6.36
CA GLY A 228 -4.45 6.86 5.27
C GLY A 228 -3.67 5.57 5.52
N VAL A 229 -3.73 4.64 4.56
CA VAL A 229 -3.01 3.35 4.62
C VAL A 229 -1.54 3.53 4.32
N ALA A 230 -1.18 4.26 3.26
CA ALA A 230 0.21 4.33 2.78
C ALA A 230 1.17 4.94 3.81
N HIS A 231 0.70 6.00 4.47
CA HIS A 231 1.51 6.90 5.31
C HIS A 231 0.90 7.17 6.69
N GLY A 232 -0.31 6.67 6.95
CA GLY A 232 -1.08 6.93 8.16
C GLY A 232 -1.33 5.69 9.00
N ILE A 233 -2.13 5.88 10.04
CA ILE A 233 -2.37 4.88 11.08
C ILE A 233 -3.20 3.67 10.60
N ALA A 234 -3.92 3.80 9.47
CA ALA A 234 -4.65 2.68 8.88
C ALA A 234 -3.72 1.56 8.36
N GLY A 235 -2.46 1.88 7.98
CA GLY A 235 -1.45 0.90 7.61
C GLY A 235 -1.00 0.01 8.78
N PRO A 236 -0.48 0.59 9.88
CA PRO A 236 -0.21 -0.15 11.12
C PRO A 236 -1.39 -0.97 11.62
N LEU A 237 -2.62 -0.44 11.56
CA LEU A 237 -3.83 -1.19 11.92
C LEU A 237 -3.97 -2.47 11.09
N ALA A 238 -3.82 -2.36 9.77
CA ALA A 238 -3.92 -3.51 8.88
C ALA A 238 -2.84 -4.56 9.19
N LEU A 239 -1.58 -4.15 9.44
CA LEU A 239 -0.53 -5.11 9.80
C LEU A 239 -0.83 -5.81 11.14
N LEU A 240 -1.25 -5.06 12.17
CA LEU A 240 -1.63 -5.64 13.46
C LEU A 240 -2.77 -6.65 13.31
N ALA A 241 -3.77 -6.34 12.48
CA ALA A 241 -4.89 -7.24 12.21
C ALA A 241 -4.48 -8.49 11.42
N LEU A 242 -3.66 -8.33 10.38
CA LEU A 242 -3.17 -9.45 9.57
C LEU A 242 -2.27 -10.39 10.39
N ALA A 243 -1.35 -9.85 11.19
CA ALA A 243 -0.52 -10.64 12.10
C ALA A 243 -1.38 -11.40 13.12
N TRP A 244 -2.40 -10.74 13.68
CA TRP A 244 -3.33 -11.38 14.62
C TRP A 244 -4.06 -12.58 13.99
N ARG A 245 -4.52 -12.42 12.75
CA ARG A 245 -5.18 -13.49 11.96
C ARG A 245 -4.21 -14.62 11.61
N ALA A 246 -2.94 -14.31 11.39
CA ALA A 246 -1.88 -15.30 11.17
C ALA A 246 -1.39 -15.99 12.45
N GLY A 247 -1.93 -15.62 13.62
CA GLY A 247 -1.55 -16.20 14.92
C GLY A 247 -0.31 -15.56 15.57
N VAL A 248 0.31 -14.55 14.93
CA VAL A 248 1.42 -13.80 15.51
C VAL A 248 0.88 -12.66 16.37
N ARG A 249 0.96 -12.83 17.70
CA ARG A 249 0.36 -11.92 18.66
C ARG A 249 1.37 -11.42 19.69
N VAL A 250 1.22 -10.16 20.10
CA VAL A 250 2.02 -9.52 21.17
C VAL A 250 1.12 -8.87 22.22
N PRO A 251 1.60 -8.64 23.46
CA PRO A 251 0.84 -7.94 24.49
C PRO A 251 0.38 -6.55 24.03
N GLY A 252 -0.85 -6.16 24.36
CA GLY A 252 -1.41 -4.86 24.01
C GLY A 252 -1.92 -4.71 22.56
N GLN A 253 -1.78 -5.75 21.72
CA GLN A 253 -2.15 -5.69 20.30
C GLN A 253 -3.65 -5.51 20.07
N ARG A 254 -4.49 -6.16 20.88
CA ARG A 254 -5.96 -5.98 20.81
C ARG A 254 -6.32 -4.53 21.14
N GLU A 255 -5.82 -4.03 22.25
CA GLU A 255 -6.11 -2.69 22.77
C GLU A 255 -5.59 -1.61 21.83
N ALA A 256 -4.46 -1.86 21.16
CA ALA A 256 -3.94 -0.98 20.10
C ALA A 256 -4.89 -0.90 18.91
N MET A 257 -5.40 -2.05 18.42
CA MET A 257 -6.39 -2.05 17.33
C MET A 257 -7.68 -1.34 17.73
N GLU A 258 -8.17 -1.57 18.95
CA GLU A 258 -9.37 -0.89 19.48
C GLU A 258 -9.19 0.64 19.54
N ARG A 259 -8.04 1.12 20.03
CA ARG A 259 -7.72 2.56 20.06
C ARG A 259 -7.70 3.16 18.66
N VAL A 260 -7.04 2.50 17.70
CA VAL A 260 -6.92 3.03 16.34
C VAL A 260 -8.27 3.02 15.63
N VAL A 261 -9.05 1.93 15.72
CA VAL A 261 -10.39 1.89 15.11
C VAL A 261 -11.30 2.96 15.74
N ALA A 262 -11.28 3.12 17.06
CA ALA A 262 -12.05 4.18 17.71
C ALA A 262 -11.65 5.58 17.20
N TRP A 263 -10.35 5.85 17.08
CA TRP A 263 -9.84 7.11 16.53
C TRP A 263 -10.26 7.32 15.07
N LEU A 264 -10.12 6.31 14.21
CA LEU A 264 -10.56 6.39 12.82
C LEU A 264 -12.08 6.65 12.72
N LEU A 265 -12.89 5.96 13.53
CA LEU A 265 -14.34 6.18 13.55
C LEU A 265 -14.73 7.56 14.11
N ASP A 266 -13.94 8.13 15.00
CA ASP A 266 -14.15 9.50 15.49
C ASP A 266 -13.84 10.54 14.40
N TRP A 267 -12.78 10.35 13.61
CA TRP A 267 -12.38 11.26 12.53
C TRP A 267 -13.13 11.09 11.20
N ARG A 268 -14.25 10.38 11.24
CA ARG A 268 -15.21 10.37 10.14
C ARG A 268 -15.76 11.77 9.88
N CYS A 269 -15.79 12.17 8.61
CA CYS A 269 -16.44 13.37 8.11
C CYS A 269 -17.69 12.97 7.34
N PRO A 270 -18.88 12.99 7.97
CA PRO A 270 -20.13 12.66 7.29
C PRO A 270 -20.55 13.78 6.33
N ASP A 271 -21.17 13.40 5.22
CA ASP A 271 -21.81 14.30 4.27
C ASP A 271 -23.12 13.71 3.72
N ALA A 272 -23.69 14.32 2.68
CA ALA A 272 -24.96 13.86 2.10
C ALA A 272 -24.89 12.48 1.43
N ALA A 273 -23.71 12.02 0.99
CA ALA A 273 -23.54 10.73 0.32
C ALA A 273 -23.11 9.61 1.28
N GLY A 274 -22.57 9.97 2.45
CA GLY A 274 -22.28 9.04 3.53
C GLY A 274 -21.12 9.55 4.38
N VAL A 275 -19.98 8.85 4.34
CA VAL A 275 -18.84 9.18 5.20
C VAL A 275 -17.53 9.18 4.43
N CYS A 276 -16.63 10.08 4.81
CA CYS A 276 -15.26 10.13 4.35
C CYS A 276 -14.30 10.33 5.50
N TRP A 277 -13.00 10.31 5.17
CA TRP A 277 -11.93 10.63 6.10
C TRP A 277 -11.08 11.76 5.52
N PRO A 278 -10.50 12.62 6.36
CA PRO A 278 -9.43 13.50 5.91
C PRO A 278 -8.15 12.72 5.68
N ASP A 279 -7.27 13.25 4.84
CA ASP A 279 -5.93 12.68 4.64
C ASP A 279 -5.09 12.81 5.92
N THR A 280 -5.24 13.95 6.58
CA THR A 280 -4.51 14.33 7.80
C THR A 280 -5.41 15.04 8.82
N VAL A 281 -5.01 14.98 10.08
CA VAL A 281 -5.59 15.74 11.18
C VAL A 281 -4.52 16.69 11.72
N THR A 282 -4.75 17.99 11.60
CA THR A 282 -3.79 19.01 12.06
C THR A 282 -3.85 19.19 13.58
N PHE A 283 -2.85 19.87 14.13
CA PHE A 283 -2.80 20.13 15.57
C PHE A 283 -4.00 20.92 16.08
N GLU A 284 -4.41 21.98 15.36
CA GLU A 284 -5.58 22.77 15.74
C GLU A 284 -6.88 21.95 15.68
N GLN A 285 -7.03 21.09 14.66
CA GLN A 285 -8.18 20.18 14.55
C GLN A 285 -8.24 19.21 15.71
N HIS A 286 -7.10 18.58 16.06
CA HIS A 286 -7.01 17.67 17.20
C HIS A 286 -7.36 18.33 18.54
N LEU A 287 -7.11 19.63 18.70
CA LEU A 287 -7.49 20.39 19.89
C LEU A 287 -8.96 20.87 19.90
N GLY A 288 -9.79 20.44 18.95
CA GLY A 288 -11.20 20.80 18.86
C GLY A 288 -11.49 21.94 17.89
N GLY A 289 -10.56 22.25 16.98
CA GLY A 289 -10.79 23.14 15.85
C GLY A 289 -11.80 22.60 14.84
N GLU A 290 -12.06 23.37 13.79
CA GLU A 290 -13.01 23.01 12.74
C GLU A 290 -12.61 21.73 12.01
N ARG A 291 -13.55 20.80 11.85
CA ARG A 291 -13.28 19.54 11.15
C ARG A 291 -13.00 19.77 9.65
N PRO A 292 -12.08 19.00 9.06
CA PRO A 292 -11.80 19.10 7.63
C PRO A 292 -12.99 18.65 6.77
N THR A 293 -13.10 19.22 5.57
CA THR A 293 -14.04 18.77 4.53
C THR A 293 -13.28 18.02 3.45
N PRO A 294 -13.20 16.67 3.51
CA PRO A 294 -12.41 15.89 2.56
C PRO A 294 -13.07 15.80 1.18
N GLY A 295 -12.23 15.67 0.14
CA GLY A 295 -12.70 15.47 -1.24
C GLY A 295 -13.19 14.04 -1.55
N CYS A 296 -13.03 13.08 -0.62
CA CYS A 296 -13.55 11.71 -0.73
C CYS A 296 -13.05 10.90 -1.94
N VAL A 297 -11.84 11.15 -2.45
CA VAL A 297 -11.30 10.40 -3.60
C VAL A 297 -11.04 8.94 -3.19
N PRO A 298 -11.62 7.94 -3.87
CA PRO A 298 -11.55 6.54 -3.45
C PRO A 298 -10.21 5.89 -3.86
N THR A 299 -9.15 6.22 -3.14
CA THR A 299 -7.79 5.70 -3.35
C THR A 299 -7.37 4.70 -2.27
N TRP A 300 -6.36 3.88 -2.55
CA TRP A 300 -5.75 3.02 -1.55
C TRP A 300 -4.95 3.81 -0.50
N CYS A 301 -4.14 4.79 -0.95
CA CYS A 301 -3.13 5.43 -0.10
C CYS A 301 -3.71 6.30 1.03
N TYR A 302 -4.64 7.22 0.70
CA TYR A 302 -5.30 8.14 1.64
C TYR A 302 -6.83 8.11 1.55
N GLY A 303 -7.38 7.25 0.69
CA GLY A 303 -8.80 7.21 0.43
C GLY A 303 -9.60 6.33 1.39
N LEU A 304 -10.90 6.61 1.39
CA LEU A 304 -11.94 5.82 2.05
C LEU A 304 -11.78 4.30 1.91
N PRO A 305 -11.59 3.71 0.72
CA PRO A 305 -11.62 2.25 0.57
C PRO A 305 -10.45 1.59 1.30
N GLY A 306 -9.25 2.20 1.30
CA GLY A 306 -8.10 1.69 2.05
C GLY A 306 -8.37 1.68 3.56
N ILE A 307 -8.90 2.78 4.10
CA ILE A 307 -9.24 2.91 5.53
C ILE A 307 -10.34 1.90 5.92
N ALA A 308 -11.39 1.79 5.09
CA ALA A 308 -12.46 0.83 5.29
C ALA A 308 -11.92 -0.61 5.34
N ARG A 309 -11.02 -0.98 4.42
CA ARG A 309 -10.39 -2.31 4.43
C ARG A 309 -9.57 -2.55 5.69
N SER A 310 -8.81 -1.58 6.18
CA SER A 310 -8.07 -1.71 7.45
C SER A 310 -8.99 -1.94 8.65
N ILE A 311 -10.12 -1.23 8.73
CA ILE A 311 -11.14 -1.41 9.77
C ILE A 311 -11.80 -2.80 9.64
N GLN A 312 -12.13 -3.24 8.42
CA GLN A 312 -12.70 -4.57 8.18
C GLN A 312 -11.74 -5.68 8.61
N LEU A 313 -10.44 -5.56 8.29
CA LEU A 313 -9.41 -6.53 8.72
C LEU A 313 -9.33 -6.63 10.24
N ALA A 314 -9.35 -5.49 10.94
CA ALA A 314 -9.40 -5.47 12.40
C ALA A 314 -10.70 -6.11 12.93
N GLY A 315 -11.83 -5.85 12.26
CA GLY A 315 -13.12 -6.45 12.55
C GLY A 315 -13.11 -7.98 12.41
N LEU A 316 -12.48 -8.49 11.36
CA LEU A 316 -12.28 -9.93 11.15
C LEU A 316 -11.32 -10.53 12.18
N ALA A 317 -10.24 -9.82 12.53
CA ALA A 317 -9.25 -10.29 13.49
C ALA A 317 -9.84 -10.45 14.91
N LEU A 318 -10.69 -9.51 15.34
CA LEU A 318 -11.26 -9.46 16.67
C LEU A 318 -12.72 -9.93 16.76
N ASP A 319 -13.28 -10.46 15.68
CA ASP A 319 -14.69 -10.86 15.57
C ASP A 319 -15.68 -9.72 15.93
N ARG A 320 -15.37 -8.51 15.46
CA ARG A 320 -16.16 -7.29 15.67
C ARG A 320 -17.06 -7.01 14.47
N ARG A 321 -18.28 -7.52 14.54
CA ARG A 321 -19.31 -7.34 13.51
C ARG A 321 -19.61 -5.86 13.22
N ASP A 322 -19.69 -5.04 14.26
CA ASP A 322 -19.94 -3.60 14.15
C ASP A 322 -18.85 -2.86 13.35
N TRP A 323 -17.59 -3.31 13.44
CA TRP A 323 -16.50 -2.74 12.64
C TRP A 323 -16.58 -3.19 11.17
N ARG A 324 -16.97 -4.45 10.93
CA ARG A 324 -17.18 -4.97 9.57
C ARG A 324 -18.34 -4.23 8.89
N GLU A 325 -19.43 -3.98 9.62
CA GLU A 325 -20.57 -3.20 9.13
C GLU A 325 -20.17 -1.74 8.87
N ALA A 326 -19.43 -1.09 9.78
CA ALA A 326 -18.94 0.28 9.56
C ALA A 326 -18.04 0.42 8.32
N ALA A 327 -17.19 -0.58 8.05
CA ALA A 327 -16.37 -0.62 6.85
C ALA A 327 -17.22 -0.79 5.58
N LEU A 328 -18.24 -1.66 5.61
CA LEU A 328 -19.16 -1.81 4.48
C LEU A 328 -20.01 -0.57 4.24
N ASP A 329 -20.51 0.09 5.29
CA ASP A 329 -21.25 1.35 5.20
C ASP A 329 -20.41 2.46 4.58
N ALA A 330 -19.12 2.52 4.92
CA ALA A 330 -18.19 3.42 4.27
C ALA A 330 -18.09 3.12 2.76
N MET A 331 -17.89 1.86 2.38
CA MET A 331 -17.87 1.47 0.96
C MET A 331 -19.18 1.82 0.25
N ARG A 332 -20.35 1.56 0.86
CA ARG A 332 -21.67 1.92 0.32
C ARG A 332 -21.78 3.40 -0.02
N SER A 333 -21.13 4.28 0.74
CA SER A 333 -21.13 5.72 0.45
C SER A 333 -20.53 6.08 -0.90
N LEU A 334 -19.65 5.24 -1.47
CA LEU A 334 -19.12 5.44 -2.82
C LEU A 334 -20.19 5.28 -3.89
N LEU A 335 -21.14 4.34 -3.71
CA LEU A 335 -22.25 4.14 -4.65
C LEU A 335 -23.27 5.28 -4.63
N ASN A 336 -23.35 6.01 -3.51
CA ASN A 336 -24.18 7.21 -3.39
C ASN A 336 -23.50 8.45 -3.99
N ARG A 337 -22.21 8.36 -4.36
CA ARG A 337 -21.48 9.44 -5.00
C ARG A 337 -21.52 9.27 -6.52
N PRO A 338 -21.77 10.34 -7.28
CA PRO A 338 -21.59 10.32 -8.72
C PRO A 338 -20.19 9.81 -9.09
N THR A 339 -20.12 8.88 -10.05
CA THR A 339 -18.85 8.24 -10.45
C THR A 339 -17.91 9.19 -11.17
N ASP A 340 -18.42 10.21 -11.83
CA ASP A 340 -17.66 11.37 -12.34
C ASP A 340 -16.98 12.15 -11.19
N GLY A 341 -17.61 12.19 -10.02
CA GLY A 341 -17.08 12.74 -8.78
C GLY A 341 -15.99 11.90 -8.12
N TRP A 342 -15.76 10.65 -8.52
CA TRP A 342 -14.67 9.84 -7.96
C TRP A 342 -13.29 10.36 -8.38
N THR A 343 -13.20 11.17 -9.44
CA THR A 343 -11.94 11.77 -9.94
C THR A 343 -10.80 10.76 -10.17
N LEU A 344 -11.13 9.49 -10.45
CA LEU A 344 -10.18 8.42 -10.79
C LEU A 344 -9.66 8.61 -12.23
N ALA A 345 -8.84 9.64 -12.42
CA ALA A 345 -8.18 9.94 -13.69
C ALA A 345 -6.94 9.06 -13.93
N SER A 346 -6.44 8.39 -12.90
CA SER A 346 -5.30 7.49 -12.97
C SER A 346 -5.75 6.02 -12.94
N PRO A 347 -5.13 5.13 -13.74
CA PRO A 347 -5.34 3.70 -13.61
C PRO A 347 -4.48 3.06 -12.51
N SER A 348 -3.62 3.82 -11.80
CA SER A 348 -2.66 3.27 -10.82
C SER A 348 -3.30 2.49 -9.66
N VAL A 349 -2.49 1.65 -9.02
CA VAL A 349 -2.86 0.94 -7.79
C VAL A 349 -2.85 1.88 -6.58
N CYS A 350 -1.90 2.81 -6.51
CA CYS A 350 -1.76 3.72 -5.37
C CYS A 350 -2.99 4.61 -5.15
N HIS A 351 -3.40 5.29 -6.23
CA HIS A 351 -4.38 6.37 -6.20
C HIS A 351 -5.23 6.40 -7.48
N GLY A 352 -5.55 5.22 -8.01
CA GLY A 352 -6.32 5.05 -9.23
C GLY A 352 -7.35 3.93 -9.16
N SER A 353 -8.01 3.70 -10.29
CA SER A 353 -9.11 2.74 -10.40
C SER A 353 -8.69 1.29 -10.16
N ALA A 354 -7.46 0.90 -10.54
CA ALA A 354 -6.98 -0.46 -10.28
C ALA A 354 -6.82 -0.75 -8.78
N GLY A 355 -6.42 0.25 -7.99
CA GLY A 355 -6.33 0.14 -6.54
C GLY A 355 -7.70 -0.06 -5.90
N LEU A 356 -8.68 0.77 -6.31
CA LEU A 356 -10.06 0.63 -5.87
C LEU A 356 -10.63 -0.74 -6.25
N LEU A 357 -10.43 -1.17 -7.50
CA LEU A 357 -10.84 -2.48 -7.99
C LEU A 357 -10.33 -3.58 -7.06
N ARG A 358 -9.02 -3.60 -6.77
CA ARG A 358 -8.44 -4.64 -5.94
C ARG A 358 -8.94 -4.61 -4.50
N ILE A 359 -9.07 -3.42 -3.90
CA ILE A 359 -9.65 -3.28 -2.56
C ILE A 359 -11.07 -3.82 -2.53
N ALA A 360 -11.90 -3.41 -3.49
CA ALA A 360 -13.31 -3.77 -3.56
C ALA A 360 -13.48 -5.29 -3.67
N MET A 361 -12.68 -5.96 -4.51
CA MET A 361 -12.65 -7.42 -4.57
C MET A 361 -12.26 -8.07 -3.23
N ARG A 362 -11.25 -7.55 -2.53
CA ARG A 362 -10.84 -8.07 -1.21
C ARG A 362 -11.92 -7.85 -0.14
N VAL A 363 -12.60 -6.72 -0.16
CA VAL A 363 -13.73 -6.43 0.75
C VAL A 363 -14.90 -7.36 0.46
N ALA A 364 -15.24 -7.58 -0.82
CA ALA A 364 -16.34 -8.45 -1.24
C ALA A 364 -16.11 -9.90 -0.78
N ALA A 365 -14.89 -10.42 -0.92
CA ALA A 365 -14.55 -11.78 -0.52
C ALA A 365 -14.72 -12.04 0.98
N ASP A 366 -14.60 -11.01 1.83
CA ASP A 366 -14.79 -11.10 3.28
C ASP A 366 -16.18 -10.59 3.75
N SER A 367 -17.12 -10.37 2.81
CA SER A 367 -18.47 -9.79 3.05
C SER A 367 -19.58 -10.69 2.50
N GLU A 368 -19.73 -11.88 3.06
CA GLU A 368 -20.74 -12.85 2.64
C GLU A 368 -22.16 -12.25 2.57
N GLY A 369 -22.82 -12.42 1.42
CA GLY A 369 -24.20 -12.00 1.20
C GLY A 369 -24.41 -10.51 0.89
N ASP A 370 -23.35 -9.70 0.87
CA ASP A 370 -23.40 -8.29 0.50
C ASP A 370 -22.79 -8.05 -0.89
N THR A 371 -23.50 -7.34 -1.78
CA THR A 371 -23.04 -7.08 -3.14
C THR A 371 -22.30 -5.76 -3.30
N THR A 372 -22.33 -4.87 -2.30
CA THR A 372 -21.85 -3.48 -2.40
C THR A 372 -20.42 -3.42 -2.94
N ALA A 373 -19.52 -4.20 -2.35
CA ALA A 373 -18.12 -4.18 -2.74
C ALA A 373 -17.89 -4.84 -4.11
N GLY A 374 -18.75 -5.77 -4.52
CA GLY A 374 -18.77 -6.30 -5.87
C GLY A 374 -19.19 -5.24 -6.89
N ASP A 375 -20.26 -4.49 -6.62
CA ASP A 375 -20.75 -3.42 -7.50
C ASP A 375 -19.69 -2.32 -7.67
N ILE A 376 -18.95 -1.98 -6.59
CA ILE A 376 -17.83 -1.04 -6.64
C ILE A 376 -16.66 -1.61 -7.47
N ALA A 377 -16.39 -2.92 -7.38
CA ALA A 377 -15.38 -3.56 -8.18
C ALA A 377 -15.72 -3.48 -9.68
N ASP A 378 -16.97 -3.74 -10.05
CA ASP A 378 -17.43 -3.63 -11.44
C ASP A 378 -17.24 -2.20 -11.99
N LEU A 379 -17.67 -1.18 -11.23
CA LEU A 379 -17.48 0.23 -11.60
C LEU A 379 -15.99 0.62 -11.73
N ALA A 380 -15.15 0.13 -10.81
CA ALA A 380 -13.72 0.37 -10.86
C ALA A 380 -13.07 -0.31 -12.07
N ALA A 381 -13.50 -1.54 -12.41
CA ALA A 381 -13.03 -2.27 -13.58
C ALA A 381 -13.43 -1.58 -14.89
N GLU A 382 -14.68 -1.12 -15.02
CA GLU A 382 -15.13 -0.31 -16.15
C GLU A 382 -14.22 0.90 -16.33
N ARG A 383 -13.98 1.64 -15.23
CA ARG A 383 -13.11 2.82 -15.28
C ARG A 383 -11.66 2.49 -15.64
N THR A 384 -11.12 1.39 -15.14
CA THR A 384 -9.75 0.96 -15.50
C THR A 384 -9.66 0.56 -16.99
N VAL A 385 -10.68 -0.13 -17.51
CA VAL A 385 -10.76 -0.53 -18.93
C VAL A 385 -10.87 0.69 -19.84
N GLU A 386 -11.64 1.71 -19.47
CA GLU A 386 -11.76 2.97 -20.22
C GLU A 386 -10.45 3.75 -20.36
N LEU A 387 -9.56 3.63 -19.37
CA LEU A 387 -8.27 4.33 -19.34
C LEU A 387 -7.19 3.64 -20.20
N PHE A 388 -7.48 2.46 -20.75
CA PHE A 388 -6.57 1.75 -21.63
C PHE A 388 -6.53 2.39 -23.02
N ASP A 389 -5.33 2.63 -23.52
CA ASP A 389 -5.10 3.08 -24.90
C ASP A 389 -4.04 2.19 -25.55
N PRO A 390 -4.38 1.43 -26.61
CA PRO A 390 -3.42 0.59 -27.30
C PRO A 390 -2.31 1.39 -28.01
N GLY A 391 -2.43 2.70 -28.18
CA GLY A 391 -1.40 3.57 -28.73
C GLY A 391 -0.23 3.87 -27.78
N PHE A 392 -0.39 3.65 -26.47
CA PHE A 392 0.68 3.82 -25.48
C PHE A 392 1.64 2.62 -25.47
N GLU A 393 2.93 2.82 -25.14
CA GLU A 393 3.94 1.75 -25.11
C GLU A 393 3.58 0.62 -24.14
N VAL A 394 3.07 0.97 -22.96
CA VAL A 394 2.63 0.02 -21.91
C VAL A 394 1.11 0.04 -21.69
N GLY A 395 0.36 0.72 -22.55
CA GLY A 395 -1.12 0.69 -22.59
C GLY A 395 -1.83 1.70 -21.68
N PHE A 396 -1.11 2.32 -20.75
CA PHE A 396 -1.69 3.25 -19.77
C PHE A 396 -0.77 4.44 -19.53
N ARG A 397 -1.36 5.57 -19.16
CA ARG A 397 -0.65 6.75 -18.67
C ARG A 397 -1.12 7.12 -17.27
N TYR A 398 -0.17 7.58 -16.47
CA TYR A 398 -0.33 7.88 -15.07
C TYR A 398 -0.12 9.36 -14.83
N LEU A 399 -1.04 9.97 -14.08
CA LEU A 399 -0.93 11.36 -13.70
C LEU A 399 0.07 11.48 -12.54
N VAL A 400 1.17 12.17 -12.78
CA VAL A 400 2.14 12.49 -11.72
C VAL A 400 1.78 13.85 -11.09
N PRO A 401 1.65 13.95 -9.75
CA PRO A 401 1.45 15.21 -9.04
C PRO A 401 2.62 16.21 -9.24
N PRO A 402 2.45 17.50 -8.86
CA PRO A 402 2.97 18.66 -9.60
C PRO A 402 4.45 18.63 -10.05
N PRO A 403 4.76 19.03 -11.31
CA PRO A 403 3.81 19.49 -12.34
C PRO A 403 3.00 18.32 -12.93
N LYS A 404 1.69 18.51 -13.11
CA LYS A 404 0.77 17.50 -13.66
C LYS A 404 1.23 17.06 -15.05
N ARG A 405 1.88 15.90 -15.14
CA ARG A 405 2.32 15.26 -16.37
C ARG A 405 1.80 13.84 -16.43
N TYR A 406 1.43 13.41 -17.63
CA TYR A 406 1.07 12.03 -17.90
C TYR A 406 2.31 11.29 -18.38
N LEU A 407 2.70 10.24 -17.65
CA LEU A 407 3.83 9.38 -18.02
C LEU A 407 3.40 7.92 -18.12
N GLU A 408 4.15 7.17 -18.90
CA GLU A 408 4.05 5.72 -18.93
C GLU A 408 5.02 5.14 -17.90
N SER A 409 4.55 4.17 -17.11
CA SER A 409 5.32 3.55 -16.03
C SER A 409 5.05 2.05 -16.03
N ALA A 410 6.07 1.25 -15.76
CA ALA A 410 5.98 -0.21 -15.83
C ALA A 410 5.60 -0.86 -14.49
N GLY A 411 5.99 -0.29 -13.35
CA GLY A 411 5.93 -0.95 -12.04
C GLY A 411 4.53 -1.23 -11.47
N MET A 412 4.50 -1.71 -10.22
CA MET A 412 3.26 -2.20 -9.61
C MET A 412 2.42 -1.07 -9.01
N LEU A 413 3.02 -0.14 -8.25
CA LEU A 413 2.23 0.82 -7.49
C LEU A 413 1.63 1.93 -8.38
N ASP A 414 2.45 2.47 -9.28
CA ASP A 414 2.12 3.62 -10.14
C ASP A 414 2.23 3.28 -11.64
N GLY A 415 2.21 2.00 -12.00
CA GLY A 415 2.52 1.53 -13.35
C GLY A 415 1.62 0.42 -13.88
N ALA A 416 1.89 0.02 -15.11
CA ALA A 416 1.09 -0.89 -15.91
C ALA A 416 1.03 -2.30 -15.34
N ALA A 417 2.07 -2.76 -14.64
CA ALA A 417 2.07 -4.08 -14.03
C ALA A 417 0.97 -4.22 -12.97
N GLY A 418 0.80 -3.22 -12.09
CA GLY A 418 -0.25 -3.25 -11.08
C GLY A 418 -1.65 -3.13 -11.65
N THR A 419 -1.82 -2.27 -12.66
CA THR A 419 -3.08 -2.14 -13.40
C THR A 419 -3.48 -3.46 -14.05
N ALA A 420 -2.54 -4.12 -14.72
CA ALA A 420 -2.76 -5.43 -15.35
C ALA A 420 -3.04 -6.53 -14.31
N LEU A 421 -2.34 -6.54 -13.17
CA LEU A 421 -2.60 -7.47 -12.07
C LEU A 421 -4.03 -7.35 -11.53
N ALA A 422 -4.52 -6.12 -11.32
CA ALA A 422 -5.89 -5.88 -10.86
C ALA A 422 -6.94 -6.34 -11.88
N LEU A 423 -6.75 -5.99 -13.16
CA LEU A 423 -7.63 -6.42 -14.25
C LEU A 423 -7.62 -7.94 -14.44
N TYR A 424 -6.45 -8.58 -14.35
CA TYR A 424 -6.33 -10.04 -14.45
C TYR A 424 -7.08 -10.74 -13.33
N GLY A 425 -6.89 -10.32 -12.07
CA GLY A 425 -7.63 -10.87 -10.94
C GLY A 425 -9.14 -10.69 -11.07
N TYR A 426 -9.58 -9.53 -11.59
CA TYR A 426 -11.00 -9.29 -11.84
C TYR A 426 -11.56 -10.20 -12.96
N ALA A 427 -10.80 -10.40 -14.04
CA ALA A 427 -11.17 -11.27 -15.15
C ALA A 427 -11.33 -12.73 -14.72
N THR A 428 -10.41 -13.24 -13.91
CA THR A 428 -10.42 -14.63 -13.41
C THR A 428 -11.36 -14.84 -12.22
N GLY A 429 -11.71 -13.76 -11.51
CA GLY A 429 -12.39 -13.83 -10.22
C GLY A 429 -11.52 -14.42 -9.11
N ASP A 430 -10.22 -14.56 -9.33
CA ASP A 430 -9.29 -15.16 -8.38
C ASP A 430 -8.67 -14.11 -7.44
N LEU A 431 -8.61 -14.47 -6.17
CA LEU A 431 -7.99 -13.73 -5.07
C LEU A 431 -6.92 -14.56 -4.34
N THR A 432 -6.74 -15.81 -4.76
CA THR A 432 -5.81 -16.82 -4.22
C THR A 432 -4.42 -16.78 -4.88
N ASP A 433 -4.16 -15.64 -5.54
CA ASP A 433 -2.95 -15.09 -6.18
C ASP A 433 -1.59 -15.41 -5.56
N SER A 434 -0.54 -15.08 -6.34
CA SER A 434 0.86 -14.92 -5.91
C SER A 434 1.04 -14.08 -4.63
N ARG A 435 -0.03 -13.43 -4.16
CA ARG A 435 -0.09 -12.49 -3.04
C ARG A 435 0.70 -11.22 -3.32
N TRP A 436 0.78 -10.79 -4.58
CA TRP A 436 1.40 -9.52 -4.95
C TRP A 436 0.82 -8.33 -4.16
N ASP A 437 -0.49 -8.36 -3.88
CA ASP A 437 -1.21 -7.31 -3.15
C ASP A 437 -1.00 -7.38 -1.62
N ALA A 438 -0.22 -8.34 -1.14
CA ALA A 438 0.35 -8.34 0.21
C ALA A 438 1.09 -7.04 0.51
N ALA A 439 1.81 -6.49 -0.48
CA ALA A 439 2.55 -5.24 -0.33
C ALA A 439 1.65 -4.06 0.10
N LEU A 440 0.36 -4.13 -0.24
CA LEU A 440 -0.64 -3.09 0.00
C LEU A 440 -1.37 -3.26 1.34
N LEU A 441 -0.99 -4.24 2.16
CA LEU A 441 -1.60 -4.55 3.47
C LEU A 441 -3.12 -4.82 3.41
N MET A 442 -3.59 -5.40 2.31
CA MET A 442 -5.01 -5.73 2.13
C MET A 442 -5.37 -7.18 2.43
N ALA A 443 -4.38 -8.08 2.48
CA ALA A 443 -4.56 -9.52 2.69
C ALA A 443 -3.29 -10.24 3.19
#